data_AF-A0A517P431-F1
#
_entry.id   AF-A0A517P431-F1
#
_cell.length_a   1.000
_cell.length_b   1.000
_cell.length_c   1.000
_cell.angle_alpha   90.00
_cell.angle_beta   90.00
_cell.angle_gamma   90.00
#
_symmetry.space_group_name_H-M   'P 1'
#
loop_
_entity.id
_entity.type
_entity.pdbx_description
1 polymer ?
#
loop_
_entity_poly.entity_id
_entity_poly.type
_entity_poly.pdbx_seq_one_letter_code
_entity_poly.pdbx_strand_id
1 'polypeptide(L)'
;MSAFRPTLLAGLMAAAAAGLVCVPGAFDAASTAEANATNARRQYYSGWHYSAPSRYHYRVYHYKPTPTYTSYRRRYVVYYPTQPRYVYYYNPYSHRYLGRFDLEAEGEGKYSQLAEKDQKENLEEIPESAFPALDKMPVIPDAEDGERMAPLPEGLPEDEGEGSED
;
A
#
# COMPACT_ATOMS: atom_id res chain seq x y z
N MET A 1 -7.73 -60.64 -32.11
CA MET A 1 -8.77 -60.02 -32.96
C MET A 1 -8.44 -58.54 -33.03
N SER A 2 -7.53 -58.03 -33.87
CA SER A 2 -7.45 -58.01 -35.34
C SER A 2 -8.69 -57.47 -36.04
N ALA A 3 -8.57 -56.22 -36.55
CA ALA A 3 -9.18 -55.59 -37.74
C ALA A 3 -9.05 -54.07 -37.53
N PHE A 4 -8.15 -53.28 -38.13
CA PHE A 4 -7.71 -53.14 -39.52
C PHE A 4 -8.87 -52.95 -40.49
N ARG A 5 -9.06 -51.70 -41.00
CA ARG A 5 -9.41 -51.34 -42.39
C ARG A 5 -9.69 -49.82 -42.59
N PRO A 6 -9.64 -49.27 -43.83
CA PRO A 6 -8.57 -48.35 -44.19
C PRO A 6 -8.97 -47.14 -45.11
N THR A 7 -8.01 -46.25 -45.34
CA THR A 7 -7.63 -45.45 -46.55
C THR A 7 -8.62 -44.66 -47.45
N LEU A 8 -8.07 -43.53 -47.95
CA LEU A 8 -8.27 -42.77 -49.22
C LEU A 8 -9.15 -41.51 -49.13
N LEU A 9 -8.82 -40.35 -49.72
CA LEU A 9 -7.64 -39.82 -50.41
C LEU A 9 -7.91 -38.34 -50.76
N ALA A 10 -6.83 -37.56 -50.85
CA ALA A 10 -6.59 -36.45 -51.77
C ALA A 10 -7.52 -35.23 -51.82
N GLY A 11 -6.91 -34.05 -51.70
CA GLY A 11 -7.56 -32.81 -52.14
C GLY A 11 -6.76 -31.54 -51.95
N LEU A 12 -5.86 -31.27 -52.89
CA LEU A 12 -5.45 -29.94 -53.38
C LEU A 12 -4.38 -29.14 -52.62
N MET A 13 -3.23 -29.08 -53.29
CA MET A 13 -2.22 -28.03 -53.28
C MET A 13 -2.81 -26.61 -53.34
N ALA A 14 -2.26 -25.70 -52.56
CA ALA A 14 -2.09 -24.30 -52.96
C ALA A 14 -0.78 -23.76 -52.38
N ALA A 15 0.15 -23.48 -53.27
CA ALA A 15 1.38 -22.74 -53.02
C ALA A 15 1.06 -21.27 -52.77
N ALA A 16 1.81 -20.60 -51.88
CA ALA A 16 2.26 -19.23 -52.10
C ALA A 16 3.20 -18.73 -50.99
N ALA A 17 4.31 -18.18 -51.46
CA ALA A 17 4.99 -16.98 -50.98
C ALA A 17 5.79 -17.04 -49.66
N ALA A 18 7.10 -16.91 -49.86
CA ALA A 18 8.07 -16.40 -48.91
C ALA A 18 7.59 -15.09 -48.24
N GLY A 19 7.66 -15.06 -46.91
CA GLY A 19 7.51 -13.86 -46.10
C GLY A 19 8.71 -13.72 -45.18
N LEU A 20 9.63 -12.84 -45.59
CA LEU A 20 10.79 -12.37 -44.84
C LEU A 20 10.39 -11.96 -43.42
N VAL A 21 11.07 -12.54 -42.43
CA VAL A 21 11.02 -12.10 -41.02
C VAL A 21 11.56 -10.67 -40.95
N CYS A 22 10.73 -9.73 -40.55
CA CYS A 22 11.14 -8.41 -40.09
C CYS A 22 10.43 -8.15 -38.76
N VAL A 23 11.16 -8.28 -37.67
CA VAL A 23 10.74 -7.86 -36.33
C VAL A 23 11.27 -6.45 -36.12
N PRO A 24 10.42 -5.41 -36.16
CA PRO A 24 10.65 -4.21 -35.40
C PRO A 24 9.74 -4.23 -34.18
N GLY A 25 10.37 -4.28 -33.00
CA GLY A 25 9.71 -4.02 -31.75
C GLY A 25 9.23 -2.57 -31.68
N ALA A 26 8.03 -2.40 -31.15
CA ALA A 26 7.62 -1.31 -30.28
C ALA A 26 6.21 -1.69 -29.80
N PHE A 27 6.14 -2.26 -28.60
CA PHE A 27 4.88 -2.28 -27.85
C PHE A 27 4.58 -0.82 -27.51
N ASP A 28 3.77 -0.16 -28.33
CA ASP A 28 3.10 1.06 -27.94
C ASP A 28 1.97 0.65 -26.98
N ALA A 29 2.35 0.41 -25.73
CA ALA A 29 1.43 0.39 -24.62
C ALA A 29 0.98 1.83 -24.39
N ALA A 30 0.08 2.30 -25.27
CA ALA A 30 -0.76 3.45 -24.98
C ALA A 30 -1.53 3.12 -23.71
N SER A 31 -0.98 3.55 -22.56
CA SER A 31 -1.66 3.52 -21.28
C SER A 31 -2.98 4.21 -21.48
N THR A 32 -4.04 3.40 -21.44
CA THR A 32 -5.40 3.87 -21.29
C THR A 32 -5.41 4.52 -19.91
N ALA A 33 -5.18 5.84 -19.85
CA ALA A 33 -5.40 6.62 -18.64
C ALA A 33 -6.87 6.43 -18.27
N GLU A 34 -7.08 5.64 -17.23
CA GLU A 34 -8.37 5.16 -16.78
C GLU A 34 -9.35 6.33 -16.59
N ALA A 35 -10.51 6.19 -17.22
CA ALA A 35 -11.69 6.93 -16.84
C ALA A 35 -12.01 6.67 -15.36
N ASN A 36 -11.80 7.64 -14.48
CA ASN A 36 -12.55 7.72 -13.22
C ASN A 36 -12.64 9.15 -12.67
N ALA A 37 -13.20 10.06 -13.47
CA ALA A 37 -13.55 11.40 -13.04
C ALA A 37 -14.90 11.43 -12.28
N THR A 38 -15.22 10.46 -11.40
CA THR A 38 -16.35 10.56 -10.44
C THR A 38 -16.28 9.58 -9.26
N ASN A 39 -15.08 9.21 -8.78
CA ASN A 39 -14.90 8.64 -7.45
C ASN A 39 -13.61 9.22 -6.85
N ALA A 40 -13.73 10.33 -6.12
CA ALA A 40 -12.60 10.87 -5.38
C ALA A 40 -12.07 9.79 -4.41
N ARG A 41 -10.86 9.30 -4.64
CA ARG A 41 -10.19 8.22 -3.90
C ARG A 41 -10.46 8.31 -2.39
N ARG A 42 -11.21 7.37 -1.82
CA ARG A 42 -11.68 7.46 -0.42
C ARG A 42 -10.56 7.62 0.61
N GLN A 43 -9.40 7.03 0.33
CA GLN A 43 -8.24 7.06 1.20
C GLN A 43 -6.93 6.96 0.41
N TYR A 44 -5.89 7.65 0.88
CA TYR A 44 -4.54 7.59 0.31
C TYR A 44 -3.49 8.07 1.32
N TYR A 45 -2.24 7.74 1.06
CA TYR A 45 -1.10 8.24 1.82
C TYR A 45 -0.35 9.30 1.00
N SER A 46 0.11 10.38 1.63
CA SER A 46 1.05 11.33 1.03
C SER A 46 2.45 10.71 0.90
N GLY A 47 3.39 11.42 0.28
CA GLY A 47 4.82 11.08 0.37
C GLY A 47 5.36 11.22 1.80
N TRP A 48 6.57 10.71 2.01
CA TRP A 48 7.32 10.91 3.26
C TRP A 48 7.89 12.32 3.35
N HIS A 49 7.88 12.86 4.55
CA HIS A 49 8.44 14.16 4.91
C HIS A 49 9.38 13.97 6.09
N TYR A 50 10.56 14.57 6.05
CA TYR A 50 11.50 14.54 7.16
C TYR A 50 11.28 15.74 8.08
N SER A 51 11.24 15.49 9.40
CA SER A 51 11.21 16.53 10.42
C SER A 51 12.59 16.63 11.06
N ALA A 52 13.43 17.56 10.58
CA ALA A 52 14.75 17.82 11.13
C ALA A 52 14.79 18.10 12.66
N PRO A 53 13.90 18.91 13.25
CA PRO A 53 13.99 19.22 14.69
C PRO A 53 13.70 18.00 15.56
N SER A 54 12.83 17.10 15.10
CA SER A 54 12.39 15.92 15.87
C SER A 54 12.99 14.60 15.39
N ARG A 55 13.81 14.64 14.33
CA ARG A 55 14.54 13.51 13.72
C ARG A 55 13.65 12.29 13.44
N TYR A 56 12.49 12.53 12.85
CA TYR A 56 11.59 11.47 12.40
C TYR A 56 11.07 11.76 10.99
N HIS A 57 10.64 10.71 10.30
CA HIS A 57 9.89 10.85 9.06
C HIS A 57 8.40 10.72 9.35
N TYR A 58 7.59 11.47 8.64
CA TYR A 58 6.15 11.32 8.71
C TYR A 58 5.53 11.41 7.34
N ARG A 59 4.37 10.78 7.20
CA ARG A 59 3.47 10.97 6.07
C ARG A 59 2.06 11.15 6.58
N VAL A 60 1.21 11.65 5.71
CA VAL A 60 -0.18 11.94 6.02
C VAL A 60 -1.06 10.86 5.40
N TYR A 61 -1.80 10.16 6.23
CA TYR A 61 -2.90 9.32 5.79
C TYR A 61 -4.16 10.17 5.67
N HIS A 62 -4.64 10.33 4.44
CA HIS A 62 -5.87 11.03 4.10
C HIS A 62 -7.02 10.04 3.97
N TYR A 63 -8.15 10.33 4.58
CA TYR A 63 -9.34 9.50 4.45
C TYR A 63 -10.64 10.31 4.50
N LYS A 64 -11.68 9.72 3.91
CA LYS A 64 -13.06 10.15 4.02
C LYS A 64 -13.84 9.10 4.80
N PRO A 65 -14.47 9.47 5.95
CA PRO A 65 -15.32 8.56 6.71
C PRO A 65 -16.36 7.85 5.85
N THR A 66 -17.05 8.60 4.99
CA THR A 66 -18.04 8.08 4.05
C THR A 66 -17.72 8.52 2.62
N PRO A 67 -18.20 7.79 1.58
CA PRO A 67 -17.97 8.16 0.18
C PRO A 67 -18.50 9.55 -0.19
N THR A 68 -19.59 9.99 0.46
CA THR A 68 -20.22 11.30 0.25
C THR A 68 -19.52 12.44 0.98
N TYR A 69 -18.57 12.14 1.86
CA TYR A 69 -17.86 13.15 2.64
C TYR A 69 -16.97 14.01 1.72
N THR A 70 -17.10 15.33 1.83
CA THR A 70 -16.51 16.28 0.85
C THR A 70 -15.04 16.55 1.12
N SER A 71 -14.58 16.48 2.37
CA SER A 71 -13.23 16.89 2.79
C SER A 71 -12.42 15.74 3.37
N TYR A 72 -11.10 15.68 3.19
CA TYR A 72 -10.30 14.64 3.83
C TYR A 72 -10.01 14.97 5.30
N ARG A 73 -10.22 13.98 6.18
CA ARG A 73 -9.59 13.91 7.49
C ARG A 73 -8.18 13.35 7.35
N ARG A 74 -7.34 13.61 8.35
CA ARG A 74 -5.91 13.28 8.30
C ARG A 74 -5.47 12.55 9.56
N ARG A 75 -4.56 11.61 9.41
CA ARG A 75 -3.73 11.03 10.48
C ARG A 75 -2.28 11.14 10.09
N TYR A 76 -1.41 11.31 11.06
CA TYR A 76 0.02 11.20 10.83
C TYR A 76 0.47 9.77 11.02
N VAL A 77 1.41 9.38 10.19
CA VAL A 77 2.05 8.09 10.18
C VAL A 77 3.52 8.39 10.33
N VAL A 78 4.08 8.03 11.48
CA VAL A 78 5.38 8.49 11.95
C VAL A 78 6.33 7.31 12.00
N TYR A 79 7.50 7.48 11.38
CA TYR A 79 8.58 6.51 11.36
C TYR A 79 9.79 7.12 12.05
N TYR A 80 10.30 6.41 13.05
CA TYR A 80 11.52 6.78 13.77
C TYR A 80 12.66 5.88 13.29
N PRO A 81 13.68 6.42 12.61
CA PRO A 81 14.81 5.60 12.17
C PRO A 81 15.55 4.91 13.31
N THR A 82 15.51 5.49 14.53
CA THR A 82 16.05 4.89 15.75
C THR A 82 15.28 3.66 16.24
N GLN A 83 14.06 3.44 15.75
CA GLN A 83 13.22 2.27 16.04
C GLN A 83 12.61 1.73 14.74
N PRO A 84 13.44 1.16 13.84
CA PRO A 84 13.09 0.93 12.44
C PRO A 84 12.04 -0.16 12.23
N ARG A 85 11.72 -0.95 13.27
CA ARG A 85 10.73 -2.02 13.20
C ARG A 85 9.29 -1.51 13.10
N TYR A 86 9.00 -0.33 13.64
CA TYR A 86 7.62 0.13 13.83
C TYR A 86 7.34 1.46 13.15
N VAL A 87 6.12 1.57 12.63
CA VAL A 87 5.53 2.83 12.19
C VAL A 87 4.33 3.15 13.07
N TYR A 88 4.27 4.36 13.60
CA TYR A 88 3.27 4.77 14.58
C TYR A 88 2.18 5.62 13.94
N TYR A 89 0.93 5.38 14.33
CA TYR A 89 -0.21 6.16 13.86
C TYR A 89 -0.59 7.19 14.92
N TYR A 90 -0.63 8.45 14.54
CA TYR A 90 -0.92 9.58 15.41
C TYR A 90 -2.13 10.37 14.91
N ASN A 91 -3.03 10.70 15.83
CA ASN A 91 -4.18 11.54 15.56
C ASN A 91 -3.84 13.00 15.87
N PRO A 92 -3.76 13.90 14.85
CA PRO A 92 -3.44 15.30 15.08
C PRO A 92 -4.55 16.10 15.75
N TYR A 93 -5.78 15.58 15.79
CA TYR A 93 -6.91 16.28 16.41
C TYR A 93 -7.02 16.02 17.90
N SER A 94 -6.72 14.79 18.33
CA SER A 94 -6.75 14.41 19.75
C SER A 94 -5.37 14.41 20.40
N HIS A 95 -4.32 14.69 19.62
CA HIS A 95 -2.92 14.62 20.03
C HIS A 95 -2.57 13.29 20.69
N ARG A 96 -2.91 12.18 20.06
CA ARG A 96 -2.69 10.84 20.63
C ARG A 96 -2.17 9.85 19.62
N TYR A 97 -1.22 9.01 20.05
CA TYR A 97 -0.88 7.79 19.34
C TYR A 97 -2.00 6.78 19.46
N LEU A 98 -2.34 6.17 18.33
CA LEU A 98 -3.45 5.23 18.18
C LEU A 98 -2.98 3.78 18.16
N GLY A 99 -1.74 3.55 17.75
CA GLY A 99 -1.23 2.21 17.51
C GLY A 99 0.04 2.23 16.68
N ARG A 100 0.52 1.03 16.37
CA ARG A 100 1.72 0.84 15.56
C ARG A 100 1.52 -0.25 14.52
N PHE A 101 2.29 -0.15 13.45
CA PHE A 101 2.37 -1.14 12.39
C PHE A 101 3.77 -1.76 12.43
N ASP A 102 3.84 -3.08 12.51
CA ASP A 102 5.07 -3.85 12.50
C ASP A 102 5.51 -4.10 11.05
N LEU A 103 6.67 -3.58 10.69
CA LEU A 103 7.23 -3.66 9.34
C LEU A 103 7.82 -5.04 9.05
N GLU A 104 8.25 -5.77 10.08
CA GLU A 104 8.87 -7.09 9.98
C GLU A 104 7.85 -8.23 10.06
N ALA A 105 6.65 -7.97 10.59
CA ALA A 105 5.59 -8.97 10.63
C ALA A 105 5.17 -9.42 9.23
N GLU A 106 4.85 -10.70 9.06
CA GLU A 106 4.35 -11.26 7.80
C GLU A 106 2.82 -11.34 7.77
N GLY A 107 2.24 -11.29 6.57
CA GLY A 107 0.79 -11.40 6.36
C GLY A 107 0.01 -10.09 6.56
N GLU A 108 -1.31 -10.20 6.72
CA GLU A 108 -2.23 -9.04 6.82
C GLU A 108 -2.33 -8.47 8.25
N GLY A 109 -1.89 -9.23 9.26
CA GLY A 109 -2.03 -8.91 10.68
C GLY A 109 -0.82 -8.17 11.22
N LYS A 110 -0.54 -6.97 10.72
CA LYS A 110 0.67 -6.20 11.08
C LYS A 110 0.39 -5.02 12.02
N TYR A 111 -0.86 -4.79 12.41
CA TYR A 111 -1.25 -3.59 13.15
C TYR A 111 -1.60 -3.89 14.60
N SER A 112 -1.02 -3.16 15.54
CA SER A 112 -1.36 -3.20 16.96
C SER A 112 -2.07 -1.90 17.35
N GLN A 113 -3.38 -2.01 17.63
CA GLN A 113 -4.24 -0.90 18.04
C GLN A 113 -4.15 -0.68 19.55
N LEU A 114 -3.77 0.51 19.99
CA LEU A 114 -3.79 0.85 21.42
C LEU A 114 -5.23 0.96 21.93
N ALA A 115 -5.45 0.44 23.13
CA ALA A 115 -6.66 0.71 23.90
C ALA A 115 -6.73 2.21 24.26
N GLU A 116 -7.92 2.78 24.28
CA GLU A 116 -8.13 4.23 24.45
C GLU A 116 -7.44 4.81 25.70
N LYS A 117 -7.44 4.06 26.81
CA LYS A 117 -6.78 4.45 28.07
C LYS A 117 -5.25 4.58 27.97
N ASP A 118 -4.65 3.83 27.04
CA ASP A 118 -3.20 3.76 26.83
C ASP A 118 -2.74 4.67 25.68
N GLN A 119 -3.68 5.32 24.98
CA GLN A 119 -3.37 6.33 23.97
C GLN A 119 -2.88 7.62 24.64
N LYS A 120 -1.61 7.97 24.40
CA LYS A 120 -0.95 9.15 24.96
C LYS A 120 -0.45 10.08 23.87
N GLU A 121 -0.15 11.32 24.27
CA GLU A 121 0.46 12.32 23.39
C GLU A 121 1.90 11.97 23.06
N ASN A 122 2.67 11.53 24.05
CA ASN A 122 4.07 11.16 23.87
C ASN A 122 4.20 9.64 23.78
N LEU A 123 4.98 9.17 22.80
CA LEU A 123 5.20 7.75 22.58
C LEU A 123 5.95 7.10 23.75
N GLU A 124 6.85 7.84 24.40
CA GLU A 124 7.64 7.37 25.55
C GLU A 124 6.78 7.05 26.79
N GLU A 125 5.58 7.62 26.87
CA GLU A 125 4.62 7.35 27.95
C GLU A 125 3.79 6.08 27.70
N ILE A 126 3.93 5.45 26.53
CA ILE A 126 3.18 4.26 26.14
C ILE A 126 4.07 3.04 26.35
N PRO A 127 3.82 2.21 27.37
CA PRO A 127 4.66 1.05 27.63
C PRO A 127 4.51 0.01 26.52
N GLU A 128 5.57 -0.76 26.26
CA GLU A 128 5.55 -1.84 25.25
C GLU A 128 4.40 -2.84 25.48
N SER A 129 4.04 -3.10 26.74
CA SER A 129 2.93 -3.96 27.13
C SER A 129 1.53 -3.40 26.83
N ALA A 130 1.41 -2.11 26.51
CA ALA A 130 0.15 -1.52 26.07
C ALA A 130 -0.18 -1.84 24.61
N PHE A 131 0.80 -2.26 23.82
CA PHE A 131 0.57 -2.70 22.44
C PHE A 131 0.06 -4.15 22.44
N PRO A 132 -1.22 -4.41 22.11
CA PRO A 132 -1.73 -5.76 22.03
C PRO A 132 -1.14 -6.54 20.86
N ALA A 133 -1.52 -7.81 20.73
CA ALA A 133 -1.16 -8.65 19.60
C ALA A 133 -1.52 -7.98 18.26
N LEU A 134 -0.72 -8.29 17.24
CA LEU A 134 -0.93 -7.76 15.90
C LEU A 134 -2.24 -8.31 15.31
N ASP A 135 -2.99 -7.44 14.66
CA ASP A 135 -4.25 -7.72 13.98
C ASP A 135 -4.27 -7.01 12.61
N LYS A 136 -5.37 -7.16 11.87
CA LYS A 136 -5.57 -6.52 10.58
C LYS A 136 -5.67 -5.00 10.74
N MET A 137 -5.43 -4.26 9.66
CA MET A 137 -5.69 -2.82 9.65
C MET A 137 -7.13 -2.51 10.10
N PRO A 138 -7.32 -1.50 10.96
CA PRO A 138 -8.63 -1.16 11.49
C PRO A 138 -9.53 -0.59 10.38
N VAL A 139 -10.82 -0.46 10.69
CA VAL A 139 -11.76 0.26 9.81
C VAL A 139 -11.34 1.72 9.66
N ILE A 140 -11.70 2.33 8.52
CA ILE A 140 -11.56 3.77 8.33
C ILE A 140 -12.24 4.45 9.52
N PRO A 141 -11.61 5.46 10.12
CA PRO A 141 -12.19 6.15 11.26
C PRO A 141 -13.52 6.78 10.89
N ASP A 142 -14.51 6.61 11.77
CA ASP A 142 -15.87 7.12 11.57
C ASP A 142 -16.61 6.51 10.36
N ALA A 143 -16.10 5.44 9.75
CA ALA A 143 -16.77 4.74 8.66
C ALA A 143 -17.83 3.77 9.18
N GLU A 144 -19.02 3.81 8.58
CA GLU A 144 -20.15 2.93 8.93
C GLU A 144 -20.24 1.70 8.01
N ASP A 145 -19.66 1.76 6.81
CA ASP A 145 -19.69 0.69 5.82
C ASP A 145 -18.62 -0.41 6.02
N GLY A 146 -17.79 -0.27 7.06
CA GLY A 146 -16.80 -1.29 7.43
C GLY A 146 -15.55 -1.36 6.55
N GLU A 147 -15.36 -0.43 5.61
CA GLU A 147 -14.14 -0.33 4.81
C GLU A 147 -12.91 -0.18 5.70
N ARG A 148 -11.86 -0.96 5.41
CA ARG A 148 -10.61 -0.95 6.16
C ARG A 148 -9.64 0.12 5.67
N MET A 149 -8.82 0.60 6.59
CA MET A 149 -7.66 1.41 6.23
C MET A 149 -6.75 0.61 5.31
N ALA A 150 -6.32 1.23 4.22
CA ALA A 150 -5.33 0.68 3.31
C ALA A 150 -4.03 0.44 4.09
N PRO A 151 -3.32 -0.68 3.83
CA PRO A 151 -2.04 -0.92 4.46
C PRO A 151 -1.05 0.19 4.13
N LEU A 152 -0.02 0.32 4.97
CA LEU A 152 1.09 1.23 4.69
C LEU A 152 1.70 0.82 3.34
N PRO A 153 1.81 1.74 2.37
CA PRO A 153 2.43 1.40 1.09
C PRO A 153 3.94 1.22 1.29
N GLU A 154 4.53 0.40 0.44
CA GLU A 154 5.96 0.11 0.45
C GLU A 154 6.82 1.36 0.19
N GLY A 155 8.12 1.26 0.46
CA GLY A 155 9.06 2.38 0.37
C GLY A 155 9.10 3.17 1.68
N LEU A 156 9.79 2.63 2.68
CA LEU A 156 10.19 3.39 3.85
C LEU A 156 11.25 4.43 3.44
N PRO A 157 11.32 5.57 4.13
CA PRO A 157 12.42 6.49 3.90
C PRO A 157 13.73 5.79 4.29
N GLU A 158 14.71 5.84 3.41
CA GLU A 158 16.06 5.42 3.74
C GLU A 158 16.59 6.35 4.84
N ASP A 159 17.33 5.78 5.81
CA ASP A 159 18.08 6.61 6.74
C ASP A 159 19.13 7.32 5.88
N GLU A 160 18.96 8.60 5.58
CA GLU A 160 20.02 9.44 5.01
C GLU A 160 21.07 9.71 6.11
N GLY A 161 21.63 8.63 6.67
CA GLY A 161 22.82 8.60 7.48
C GLY A 161 24.00 8.27 6.57
N GLU A 162 24.68 9.32 6.11
CA GLU A 162 25.97 9.31 5.37
C GLU A 162 25.99 8.73 3.93
N GLY A 163 26.49 9.57 3.00
CA GLY A 163 26.93 9.22 1.63
C GLY A 163 26.31 10.16 0.58
N SER A 164 27.02 11.16 0.05
CA SER A 164 28.25 10.99 -0.71
C SER A 164 29.27 12.10 -0.45
N GLU A 165 30.50 11.69 -0.13
CA GLU A 165 31.73 12.43 -0.46
C GLU A 165 31.71 12.82 -1.94
N ASP A 166 32.00 14.10 -2.23
CA ASP A 166 32.63 14.56 -3.48
C ASP A 166 33.65 15.66 -3.13
#